data_AF-A0A0Q3ENP1-F1
#
_entry.id   AF-A0A0Q3ENP1-F1
#
_cell.length_a   1.000
_cell.length_b   1.000
_cell.length_c   1.000
_cell.angle_alpha   90.00
_cell.angle_beta   90.00
_cell.angle_gamma   90.00
#
_symmetry.space_group_name_H-M   'P 1'
#
loop_
_entity.id
_entity.type
_entity.pdbx_description
1 polymer ?
#
loop_
_entity_poly.entity_id
_entity_poly.type
_entity_poly.pdbx_seq_one_letter_code
_entity_poly.pdbx_strand_id
1 'polypeptide(L)'
;MLVLQNEPESAAHMLFCCRFSTRIWNKIKDWMGLTEIKPVTWVHMRSVEQWWTSIILAHGHRKKAIASLAMLVAWELWKERNARVFRNVATMTTIIMDKIKIEATNWASAGAHHLACDSVAALRLCKYKFL
;
A
#
# COMPACT_ATOMS: atom_id res chain seq x y z
N MET A 1 -18.71 -9.25 -11.50
CA MET A 1 -17.49 -10.02 -11.81
C MET A 1 -16.98 -9.57 -13.18
N LEU A 2 -16.48 -8.34 -13.30
CA LEU A 2 -15.98 -7.82 -14.59
C LEU A 2 -14.72 -6.99 -14.35
N VAL A 3 -13.75 -7.17 -15.25
CA VAL A 3 -12.48 -6.44 -15.44
C VAL A 3 -11.24 -6.98 -14.71
N LEU A 4 -10.81 -8.21 -15.02
CA LEU A 4 -9.44 -8.71 -14.77
C LEU A 4 -8.96 -9.70 -15.86
N GLN A 5 -9.20 -9.47 -17.16
CA GLN A 5 -9.07 -10.57 -18.13
C GLN A 5 -8.14 -10.44 -19.35
N ASN A 6 -7.29 -9.41 -19.51
CA ASN A 6 -6.45 -9.33 -20.72
C ASN A 6 -4.93 -9.13 -20.50
N GLU A 7 -4.43 -9.20 -19.28
CA GLU A 7 -2.97 -9.16 -19.01
C GLU A 7 -2.58 -10.40 -18.19
N PRO A 8 -1.46 -11.08 -18.52
CA PRO A 8 -0.96 -12.17 -17.70
C PRO A 8 -0.74 -11.65 -16.28
N GLU A 9 -1.23 -12.41 -15.29
CA GLU A 9 -1.07 -12.04 -13.89
C GLU A 9 0.42 -12.03 -13.53
N SER A 10 0.99 -10.83 -13.48
CA SER A 10 2.37 -10.58 -13.11
C SER A 10 2.45 -9.92 -11.74
N ALA A 11 3.62 -10.00 -11.09
CA ALA A 11 3.86 -9.28 -9.85
C ALA A 11 3.61 -7.78 -10.01
N ALA A 12 3.95 -7.18 -11.15
CA ALA A 12 3.66 -5.77 -11.45
C ALA A 12 2.15 -5.49 -11.51
N HIS A 13 1.39 -6.36 -12.21
CA HIS A 13 -0.06 -6.24 -12.30
C HIS A 13 -0.71 -6.28 -10.92
N MET A 14 -0.30 -7.24 -10.11
CA MET A 14 -0.82 -7.46 -8.77
C MET A 14 -0.46 -6.32 -7.81
N LEU A 15 0.78 -5.83 -7.84
CA LEU A 15 1.27 -4.85 -6.86
C LEU A 15 0.84 -3.42 -7.17
N PHE A 16 0.79 -3.02 -8.45
CA PHE A 16 0.58 -1.60 -8.77
C PHE A 16 -0.18 -1.29 -10.08
N CYS A 17 -0.24 -2.17 -11.08
CA CYS A 17 -0.95 -1.85 -12.34
C CYS A 17 -2.46 -2.13 -12.31
N CYS A 18 -2.92 -3.10 -11.50
CA CYS A 18 -4.32 -3.46 -11.43
C CYS A 18 -5.17 -2.32 -10.83
N ARG A 19 -6.37 -2.11 -11.37
CA ARG A 19 -7.34 -1.11 -10.87
C ARG A 19 -7.57 -1.19 -9.36
N PHE A 20 -7.61 -2.39 -8.79
CA PHE A 20 -7.79 -2.58 -7.36
C PHE A 20 -6.59 -2.06 -6.56
N SER A 21 -5.38 -2.45 -6.96
CA SER A 21 -4.13 -2.02 -6.35
C SER A 21 -3.92 -0.52 -6.50
N THR A 22 -4.18 0.06 -7.67
CA THR A 22 -4.11 1.51 -7.89
C THR A 22 -5.06 2.28 -6.97
N ARG A 23 -6.27 1.77 -6.70
CA ARG A 23 -7.21 2.39 -5.74
C ARG A 23 -6.70 2.36 -4.31
N ILE A 24 -6.07 1.26 -3.90
CA ILE A 24 -5.44 1.14 -2.58
C ILE A 24 -4.29 2.14 -2.46
N TRP A 25 -3.41 2.21 -3.45
CA TRP A 25 -2.28 3.13 -3.48
C TRP A 25 -2.69 4.60 -3.46
N ASN A 26 -3.76 4.99 -4.16
CA ASN A 26 -4.30 6.34 -4.04
C ASN A 26 -4.75 6.67 -2.61
N LYS A 27 -5.45 5.74 -1.94
CA LYS A 27 -5.88 5.94 -0.55
C LYS A 27 -4.70 6.00 0.43
N ILE A 28 -3.66 5.21 0.20
CA ILE A 28 -2.42 5.25 0.99
C ILE A 28 -1.72 6.58 0.82
N LYS A 29 -1.62 7.05 -0.43
CA LYS A 29 -1.04 8.35 -0.77
C LYS A 29 -1.72 9.46 0.03
N ASP A 30 -3.05 9.48 -0.01
CA ASP A 30 -3.85 10.50 0.68
C ASP A 30 -3.72 10.38 2.20
N TRP A 31 -3.68 9.16 2.73
CA TRP A 31 -3.52 8.91 4.17
C TRP A 31 -2.14 9.37 4.70
N MET A 32 -1.07 9.13 3.94
CA MET A 32 0.30 9.43 4.33
C MET A 32 0.75 10.85 3.92
N GLY A 33 -0.04 11.56 3.12
CA GLY A 33 0.34 12.87 2.58
C GLY A 33 1.46 12.79 1.54
N LEU A 34 1.54 11.70 0.77
CA LEU A 34 2.61 11.46 -0.22
C LEU A 34 2.27 12.10 -1.57
N THR A 35 2.10 13.42 -1.62
CA THR A 35 1.64 14.14 -2.82
C THR A 35 2.52 13.95 -4.06
N GLU A 36 3.80 13.62 -3.86
CA GLU A 36 4.74 13.35 -4.94
C GLU A 36 4.42 12.05 -5.71
N ILE A 37 3.79 11.07 -5.05
CA ILE A 37 3.50 9.77 -5.65
C ILE A 37 2.28 9.88 -6.57
N LYS A 38 2.38 9.33 -7.78
CA LYS A 38 1.28 9.32 -8.75
C LYS A 38 0.99 7.88 -9.19
N PRO A 39 0.14 7.12 -8.48
CA PRO A 39 -0.13 5.72 -8.81
C PRO A 39 -0.63 5.50 -10.24
N VAL A 40 -1.29 6.51 -10.83
CA VAL A 40 -1.75 6.47 -12.23
C VAL A 40 -0.60 6.32 -13.24
N THR A 41 0.60 6.80 -12.94
CA THR A 41 1.75 6.71 -13.86
C THR A 41 2.44 5.35 -13.81
N TRP A 42 2.15 4.53 -12.79
CA TRP A 42 2.82 3.25 -12.57
C TRP A 42 2.45 2.18 -13.59
N VAL A 43 1.31 2.34 -14.29
CA VAL A 43 0.92 1.45 -15.39
C VAL A 43 1.96 1.42 -16.53
N HIS A 44 2.79 2.45 -16.64
CA HIS A 44 3.86 2.53 -17.64
C HIS A 44 5.20 1.95 -17.15
N MET A 45 5.29 1.50 -15.89
CA MET A 45 6.50 0.89 -15.34
C MET A 45 6.66 -0.52 -15.90
N ARG A 46 7.87 -0.85 -16.33
CA ARG A 46 8.19 -2.11 -17.02
C ARG A 46 8.49 -3.26 -16.07
N SER A 47 8.79 -2.98 -14.80
CA SER A 47 9.13 -3.99 -13.80
C SER A 47 8.82 -3.57 -12.36
N VAL A 48 8.76 -4.55 -11.46
CA VAL A 48 8.66 -4.31 -10.01
C VAL A 48 9.88 -3.56 -9.48
N GLU A 49 11.06 -3.85 -10.01
CA GLU A 49 12.30 -3.16 -9.66
C GLU A 49 12.23 -1.67 -10.01
N GLN A 50 11.77 -1.32 -11.21
CA GLN A 50 11.63 0.07 -11.64
C GLN A 50 10.62 0.81 -10.76
N TRP A 51 9.48 0.18 -10.48
CA TRP A 51 8.47 0.72 -9.57
C TRP A 51 9.04 0.93 -8.16
N TRP A 52 9.66 -0.08 -7.56
CA TRP A 52 10.27 -0.04 -6.23
C TRP A 52 11.29 1.08 -6.11
N THR A 53 12.18 1.18 -7.11
CA THR A 53 13.19 2.23 -7.19
C THR A 53 12.54 3.62 -7.25
N SER A 54 11.50 3.78 -8.07
CA SER A 54 10.78 5.06 -8.22
C SER A 54 10.10 5.53 -6.93
N ILE A 55 9.61 4.61 -6.10
CA ILE A 55 8.87 4.94 -4.87
C ILE A 55 9.75 4.99 -3.62
N ILE A 56 10.95 4.42 -3.62
CA ILE A 56 11.81 4.40 -2.42
C ILE A 56 12.98 5.36 -2.55
N LEU A 57 13.65 5.42 -3.70
CA LEU A 57 14.78 6.34 -3.89
C LEU A 57 14.34 7.80 -3.93
N ALA A 58 13.13 8.07 -4.43
CA ALA A 58 12.60 9.44 -4.54
C ALA A 58 12.35 10.13 -3.19
N HIS A 59 12.33 9.39 -2.07
CA HIS A 59 11.87 9.92 -0.78
C HIS A 59 12.95 10.01 0.30
N GLY A 60 14.24 9.92 -0.07
CA GLY A 60 15.37 10.29 0.78
C GLY A 60 15.29 9.77 2.22
N HIS A 61 15.06 10.67 3.18
CA HIS A 61 14.95 10.35 4.61
C HIS A 61 13.78 9.41 4.96
N ARG A 62 12.67 9.45 4.21
CA ARG A 62 11.47 8.61 4.42
C ARG A 62 11.56 7.24 3.74
N LYS A 63 12.69 6.92 3.09
CA LYS A 63 12.87 5.67 2.32
C LYS A 63 12.52 4.42 3.11
N LYS A 64 12.88 4.37 4.41
CA LYS A 64 12.61 3.21 5.28
C LYS A 64 11.12 3.05 5.54
N ALA A 65 10.43 4.14 5.83
CA ALA A 65 8.98 4.11 6.06
C ALA A 65 8.20 3.74 4.81
N ILE A 66 8.55 4.31 3.67
CA ILE A 66 7.87 3.99 2.41
C ILE A 66 8.17 2.56 1.98
N ALA A 67 9.39 2.06 2.15
CA ALA A 67 9.71 0.66 1.89
C ALA A 67 8.91 -0.29 2.79
N SER A 68 8.87 -0.04 4.11
CA SER A 68 8.07 -0.83 5.04
C SER A 68 6.58 -0.81 4.69
N LEU A 69 6.04 0.37 4.37
CA LEU A 69 4.65 0.52 3.97
C LEU A 69 4.38 -0.21 2.65
N ALA A 70 5.27 -0.10 1.66
CA ALA A 70 5.12 -0.80 0.39
C ALA A 70 5.11 -2.32 0.55
N MET A 71 5.95 -2.86 1.43
CA MET A 71 5.93 -4.28 1.80
C MET A 71 4.61 -4.69 2.47
N LEU A 72 4.10 -3.88 3.40
CA LEU A 72 2.82 -4.14 4.05
C LEU A 72 1.66 -4.15 3.05
N VAL A 73 1.66 -3.20 2.11
CA VAL A 73 0.63 -3.10 1.07
C VAL A 73 0.70 -4.30 0.13
N ALA A 74 1.91 -4.68 -0.29
CA ALA A 74 2.14 -5.89 -1.09
C ALA A 74 1.61 -7.15 -0.39
N TRP A 75 1.84 -7.26 0.92
CA TRP A 75 1.34 -8.36 1.74
C TRP A 75 -0.18 -8.43 1.79
N GLU A 76 -0.86 -7.32 2.02
CA GLU A 76 -2.33 -7.29 2.06
C GLU A 76 -2.96 -7.55 0.69
N LEU A 77 -2.36 -7.04 -0.39
CA LEU A 77 -2.77 -7.35 -1.76
C LEU A 77 -2.63 -8.85 -2.06
N TRP A 78 -1.54 -9.46 -1.60
CA TRP A 78 -1.32 -10.90 -1.72
C TRP A 78 -2.33 -11.74 -0.97
N LYS A 79 -2.64 -11.38 0.28
CA LYS A 79 -3.71 -12.05 1.04
C LYS A 79 -5.07 -11.89 0.38
N GLU A 80 -5.42 -10.72 -0.14
CA GLU A 80 -6.70 -10.49 -0.85
C GLU A 80 -6.80 -11.37 -2.09
N ARG A 81 -5.75 -11.39 -2.92
CA ARG A 81 -5.74 -12.20 -4.15
C ARG A 81 -5.86 -13.68 -3.85
N ASN A 82 -5.13 -14.17 -2.85
CA ASN A 82 -5.22 -15.57 -2.41
C ASN A 82 -6.61 -15.92 -1.88
N ALA A 83 -7.23 -15.04 -1.08
CA ALA A 83 -8.60 -15.26 -0.61
C ALA A 83 -9.59 -15.31 -1.78
N ARG A 84 -9.39 -14.48 -2.80
CA ARG A 84 -10.21 -14.47 -4.00
C ARG A 84 -10.04 -15.73 -4.84
N VAL A 85 -8.82 -16.22 -5.03
CA VAL A 85 -8.52 -17.41 -5.85
C VAL A 85 -8.92 -18.69 -5.13
N PHE A 86 -8.49 -18.87 -3.87
CA PHE A 86 -8.65 -20.14 -3.16
C PHE A 86 -9.92 -20.25 -2.33
N ARG A 87 -10.56 -19.13 -1.98
CA ARG A 87 -11.77 -19.11 -1.14
C ARG A 87 -12.97 -18.43 -1.81
N ASN A 88 -12.79 -17.91 -3.03
CA ASN A 88 -13.81 -17.14 -3.76
C ASN A 88 -14.37 -15.94 -2.95
N VAL A 89 -13.55 -15.36 -2.07
CA VAL A 89 -13.92 -14.20 -1.24
C VAL A 89 -13.32 -12.93 -1.82
N ALA A 90 -14.17 -11.95 -2.13
CA ALA A 90 -13.77 -10.62 -2.58
C ALA A 90 -13.86 -9.61 -1.43
N THR A 91 -12.78 -8.86 -1.19
CA THR A 91 -12.76 -7.85 -0.12
C THR A 91 -12.88 -6.44 -0.68
N MET A 92 -13.58 -5.55 0.02
CA MET A 92 -13.67 -4.13 -0.34
C MET A 92 -12.35 -3.41 -0.07
N THR A 93 -12.03 -2.41 -0.91
CA THR A 93 -10.85 -1.56 -0.75
C THR A 93 -10.77 -0.92 0.64
N THR A 94 -11.90 -0.55 1.25
CA THR A 94 -11.96 0.03 2.59
C THR A 94 -11.44 -0.93 3.66
N ILE A 95 -11.86 -2.20 3.63
CA ILE A 95 -11.42 -3.21 4.60
C ILE A 95 -9.91 -3.47 4.47
N ILE A 96 -9.37 -3.51 3.24
CA ILE A 96 -7.92 -3.63 3.05
C ILE A 96 -7.17 -2.42 3.62
N MET A 97 -7.70 -1.20 3.41
CA MET A 97 -7.11 0.01 4.00
C MET A 97 -7.12 -0.02 5.52
N ASP A 98 -8.20 -0.53 6.15
CA ASP A 98 -8.28 -0.62 7.61
C ASP A 98 -7.29 -1.64 8.15
N LYS A 99 -7.14 -2.80 7.49
CA LYS A 99 -6.09 -3.78 7.82
C LYS A 99 -4.69 -3.18 7.75
N ILE A 100 -4.38 -2.45 6.67
CA ILE A 100 -3.08 -1.78 6.50
C ILE A 100 -2.82 -0.79 7.64
N LYS A 101 -3.82 0.04 8.01
CA LYS A 101 -3.67 1.02 9.09
C LYS A 101 -3.45 0.38 10.46
N ILE A 102 -4.22 -0.67 10.76
CA ILE A 102 -4.10 -1.43 12.01
C ILE A 102 -2.70 -2.04 12.08
N GLU A 103 -2.27 -2.72 11.02
CA GLU A 103 -0.99 -3.41 11.00
C GLU A 103 0.19 -2.44 11.04
N ALA A 104 0.11 -1.31 10.33
CA ALA A 104 1.11 -0.24 10.43
C ALA A 104 1.23 0.31 11.87
N THR A 105 0.10 0.43 12.59
CA THR A 105 0.07 0.86 13.99
C THR A 105 0.70 -0.19 14.92
N ASN A 106 0.45 -1.48 14.65
CA ASN A 106 1.07 -2.58 15.37
C ASN A 106 2.59 -2.56 15.18
N TRP A 107 3.06 -2.41 13.94
CA TRP A 107 4.50 -2.37 13.63
C TRP A 107 5.18 -1.17 14.29
N ALA A 108 4.54 0.00 14.26
CA ALA A 108 5.04 1.17 14.95
C ALA A 108 5.14 0.95 16.47
N SER A 109 4.15 0.28 17.06
CA SER A 109 4.16 -0.06 18.50
C SER A 109 5.20 -1.12 18.84
N ALA A 110 5.56 -1.99 17.89
CA ALA A 110 6.60 -3.02 18.03
C ALA A 110 8.02 -2.50 17.73
N GLY A 111 8.21 -1.20 17.49
CA GLY A 111 9.52 -0.56 17.32
C GLY A 111 9.85 -0.05 15.92
N ALA A 112 8.94 -0.21 14.94
CA ALA A 112 9.09 0.42 13.62
C ALA A 112 8.68 1.92 13.65
N HIS A 113 9.35 2.70 14.50
CA HIS A 113 8.99 4.10 14.81
C HIS A 113 8.91 5.01 13.58
N HIS A 114 9.62 4.68 12.51
CA HIS A 114 9.56 5.42 11.23
C HIS A 114 8.15 5.41 10.59
N LEU A 115 7.32 4.39 10.85
CA LEU A 115 5.93 4.36 10.38
C LEU A 115 5.02 5.31 11.18
N ALA A 116 5.40 5.65 12.42
CA ALA A 116 4.67 6.61 13.24
C ALA A 116 5.06 8.06 12.94
N CYS A 117 6.32 8.34 12.60
CA CYS A 117 6.83 9.71 12.45
C CYS A 117 6.47 10.37 11.10
N ASP A 118 6.36 9.57 10.02
CA ASP A 118 6.33 10.09 8.64
C ASP A 118 4.92 10.33 8.07
N SER A 119 3.87 10.24 8.89
CA SER A 119 2.49 10.44 8.45
C SER A 119 1.89 11.73 9.03
N VAL A 120 1.11 12.47 8.24
CA VAL A 120 0.16 13.47 8.78
C VAL A 120 -0.80 12.80 9.80
N ALA A 121 -0.94 11.47 9.73
CA ALA A 121 -1.65 10.65 10.70
C ALA A 121 -0.96 10.51 12.06
N ALA A 122 0.32 10.84 12.24
CA ALA A 122 0.97 10.88 13.56
C ALA A 122 0.21 11.80 14.53
N LEU A 123 -0.29 12.94 14.02
CA LEU A 123 -1.14 13.88 14.76
C LEU A 123 -2.57 13.36 15.02
N ARG A 124 -3.04 12.37 14.25
CA ARG A 124 -4.37 11.74 14.45
C ARG A 124 -4.31 10.46 15.28
N LEU A 125 -3.23 9.69 15.20
CA LEU A 125 -3.03 8.44 15.95
C LEU A 125 -2.76 8.71 17.44
N CYS A 126 -2.10 9.83 17.78
CA CYS A 126 -2.02 10.28 19.18
C CYS A 126 -3.36 10.70 19.79
N LYS A 127 -4.39 11.03 18.98
CA LYS A 127 -5.73 11.35 19.50
C LYS A 127 -6.56 10.12 19.89
N TYR A 128 -6.22 8.92 19.39
CA TYR A 128 -6.96 7.68 19.68
C TYR A 128 -6.29 6.75 20.71
N LYS A 129 -5.14 7.17 21.28
CA LYS A 129 -4.47 6.45 22.37
C LYS A 129 -4.56 7.16 23.74
N PHE A 130 -5.25 8.31 23.82
CA PHE A 130 -5.40 9.11 25.05
C PHE A 130 -6.85 9.60 25.28
N LEU A 131 -7.86 8.89 24.77
CA LEU A 131 -9.25 8.98 25.22
C LEU A 131 -9.75 7.59 25.54
#